data_AF-A0AAF3ESK5-F1
#
_entry.id   AF-A0AAF3ESK5-F1
#
_cell.length_a   1.000
_cell.length_b   1.000
_cell.length_c   1.000
_cell.angle_alpha   90.00
_cell.angle_beta   90.00
_cell.angle_gamma   90.00
#
_symmetry.space_group_name_H-M   'P 1'
#
loop_
_entity.id
_entity.type
_entity.pdbx_description
1 polymer ?
#
loop_
_entity_poly.entity_id
_entity_poly.type
_entity_poly.pdbx_seq_one_letter_code
_entity_poly.pdbx_strand_id
1 'polypeptide(L)'
;MADEVLRDINLKQRFSAYDLLGPLVVWAIFFGFVLIFSVTFLNWFCVREDDDITVMEEWAYNHNLGLRLGPHRHSVVARNVNKHRGEIEIEEENAAS
;
A
#
# COMPACT_ATOMS: atom_id res chain seq x y z
N MET A 1 16.83 27.96 -46.10
CA MET A 1 15.44 27.51 -45.85
C MET A 1 15.32 25.97 -45.90
N ALA A 2 15.75 25.28 -46.96
CA ALA A 2 15.71 23.80 -47.01
C ALA A 2 16.69 23.13 -46.02
N ASP A 3 17.81 23.79 -45.76
CA ASP A 3 18.86 23.44 -44.81
C ASP A 3 18.47 23.66 -43.34
N GLU A 4 17.70 24.71 -43.03
CA GLU A 4 17.05 24.88 -41.72
C GLU A 4 15.94 23.86 -41.49
N VAL A 5 15.12 23.60 -42.50
CA VAL A 5 14.07 22.57 -42.45
C VAL A 5 14.68 21.18 -42.29
N LEU A 6 15.78 20.85 -42.99
CA LEU A 6 16.48 19.58 -42.80
C LEU A 6 17.13 19.45 -41.41
N ARG A 7 17.55 20.56 -40.79
CA ARG A 7 18.01 20.58 -39.40
C ARG A 7 16.84 20.34 -38.44
N ASP A 8 15.70 21.00 -38.65
CA ASP A 8 14.50 20.86 -37.83
C ASP A 8 13.86 19.44 -37.95
N ILE A 9 13.93 18.82 -39.13
CA ILE A 9 13.50 17.44 -39.37
C ILE A 9 14.47 16.42 -38.73
N ASN A 10 15.78 16.73 -38.66
CA ASN A 10 16.77 15.91 -37.95
C ASN A 10 16.71 16.09 -36.41
N LEU A 11 16.02 17.11 -35.91
CA LEU A 11 15.64 17.25 -34.50
C LEU A 11 14.51 16.30 -34.09
N LYS A 12 13.91 15.55 -35.03
CA LYS A 12 13.19 14.29 -34.74
C LYS A 12 14.20 13.17 -34.40
N GLN A 13 15.08 13.54 -33.47
CA GLN A 13 15.95 12.80 -32.59
C GLN A 13 15.64 11.31 -32.64
N ARG A 14 16.69 10.47 -32.71
CA ARG A 14 16.61 9.06 -32.33
C ARG A 14 16.22 8.99 -30.85
N PHE A 15 14.95 9.30 -30.57
CA PHE A 15 14.34 9.29 -29.28
C PHE A 15 14.14 7.81 -29.00
N SER A 16 15.14 7.25 -28.33
CA SER A 16 15.10 5.86 -27.97
C SER A 16 13.98 5.70 -26.94
N ALA A 17 13.21 4.61 -26.98
CA ALA A 17 12.15 4.39 -25.99
C ALA A 17 12.67 4.51 -24.54
N TYR A 18 13.97 4.24 -24.34
CA TYR A 18 14.68 4.43 -23.08
C TYR A 18 14.71 5.88 -22.58
N ASP A 19 14.76 6.88 -23.47
CA ASP A 19 14.77 8.30 -23.09
C ASP A 19 13.41 8.75 -22.54
N LEU A 20 12.31 8.10 -22.95
CA LEU A 20 10.97 8.30 -22.41
C LEU A 20 10.70 7.50 -21.13
N LEU A 21 11.26 6.28 -21.06
CA LEU A 21 11.10 5.40 -19.91
C LEU A 21 11.92 5.85 -18.70
N GLY A 22 13.03 6.59 -18.90
CA GLY A 22 13.86 7.12 -17.83
C GLY A 22 13.06 7.89 -16.76
N PRO A 23 12.32 8.95 -17.13
CA PRO A 23 11.46 9.67 -16.19
C PRO A 23 10.42 8.80 -15.49
N LEU A 24 9.82 7.83 -16.21
CA LEU A 24 8.80 6.94 -15.65
C LEU A 24 9.39 5.95 -14.63
N VAL A 25 10.60 5.45 -14.88
CA VAL A 25 11.33 4.58 -13.96
C VAL A 25 11.75 5.35 -12.71
N VAL A 26 12.29 6.57 -12.86
CA VAL A 26 12.65 7.42 -11.72
C VAL A 26 11.41 7.77 -10.89
N TRP A 27 10.29 8.09 -11.55
CA TRP A 27 9.00 8.31 -10.89
C TRP A 27 8.56 7.08 -10.10
N ALA A 28 8.57 5.90 -10.71
CA ALA A 28 8.18 4.65 -10.06
C ALA A 28 9.09 4.32 -8.85
N ILE A 29 10.41 4.53 -8.98
CA ILE A 29 11.37 4.31 -7.89
C ILE A 29 11.11 5.30 -6.74
N PHE A 30 10.92 6.58 -7.04
CA PHE A 30 10.66 7.60 -6.03
C PHE A 30 9.36 7.32 -5.26
N PHE A 31 8.26 7.08 -5.98
CA PHE A 31 6.99 6.73 -5.35
C PHE A 31 7.07 5.39 -4.61
N GLY A 32 7.81 4.42 -5.13
CA GLY A 32 8.09 3.15 -4.46
C GLY A 32 8.79 3.37 -3.12
N PHE A 33 9.84 4.19 -3.06
CA PHE A 33 10.50 4.54 -1.81
C PHE A 33 9.57 5.29 -0.87
N VAL A 34 8.85 6.31 -1.33
CA VAL A 34 7.90 7.05 -0.49
C VAL A 34 6.83 6.13 0.09
N LEU A 35 6.32 5.18 -0.70
CA LEU A 35 5.31 4.21 -0.26
C LEU A 35 5.89 3.22 0.74
N ILE A 36 7.09 2.66 0.48
CA ILE A 36 7.79 1.77 1.41
C ILE A 36 8.08 2.50 2.72
N PHE A 37 8.65 3.70 2.66
CA PHE A 37 8.92 4.49 3.86
C PHE A 37 7.63 4.85 4.59
N SER A 38 6.58 5.30 3.89
CA SER A 38 5.30 5.62 4.51
C SER A 38 4.70 4.40 5.22
N VAL A 39 4.58 3.26 4.54
CA VAL A 39 4.06 2.02 5.14
C VAL A 39 4.96 1.51 6.26
N THR A 40 6.28 1.58 6.12
CA THR A 40 7.22 1.11 7.15
C THR A 40 7.21 2.05 8.36
N PHE A 41 7.21 3.37 8.19
CA PHE A 41 7.14 4.33 9.30
C PHE A 41 5.77 4.27 9.98
N LEU A 42 4.67 4.15 9.24
CA LEU A 42 3.34 3.95 9.83
C LEU A 42 3.25 2.61 10.57
N ASN A 43 3.72 1.50 9.99
CA ASN A 43 3.68 0.19 10.65
C ASN A 43 4.70 0.03 11.78
N TRP A 44 5.85 0.73 11.75
CA TRP A 44 6.93 0.55 12.74
C TRP A 44 6.91 1.62 13.82
N PHE A 45 6.70 2.89 13.45
CA PHE A 45 6.73 4.01 14.39
C PHE A 45 5.37 4.28 15.03
N CYS A 46 4.28 3.90 14.34
CA CYS A 46 2.91 4.15 14.79
C CYS A 46 2.23 2.93 15.44
N VAL A 47 2.89 1.77 15.47
CA VAL A 47 2.43 0.61 16.24
C VAL A 47 3.22 0.56 17.54
N ARG A 48 2.64 1.05 18.63
CA ARG A 48 3.12 0.73 19.98
C ARG A 48 2.50 -0.60 20.43
N GLU A 49 3.15 -1.30 21.36
CA GLU A 49 2.65 -2.56 21.94
C GLU A 49 1.28 -2.42 22.63
N ASP A 50 0.83 -1.18 22.89
CA ASP A 50 -0.45 -0.86 23.52
C ASP A 50 -1.56 -0.53 22.52
N ASP A 51 -1.26 -0.39 21.22
CA ASP A 51 -2.26 -0.01 20.21
C ASP A 51 -3.16 -1.20 19.80
N ASP A 52 -4.43 -0.88 19.53
CA ASP A 52 -5.42 -1.83 19.01
C ASP A 52 -4.93 -2.51 17.73
N ILE A 53 -5.55 -3.66 17.40
CA ILE A 53 -5.15 -4.47 16.26
C ILE A 53 -5.12 -3.61 14.99
N THR A 54 -4.01 -3.70 14.27
CA THR A 54 -3.88 -2.92 13.04
C THR A 54 -4.84 -3.46 11.98
N VAL A 55 -5.41 -2.55 11.17
CA VAL A 55 -6.23 -2.92 10.00
C VAL A 55 -5.49 -3.88 9.04
N MET A 56 -4.16 -3.84 9.04
CA MET A 56 -3.33 -4.79 8.29
C MET A 56 -3.37 -6.21 8.89
N GLU A 57 -3.31 -6.35 10.20
CA GLU A 57 -3.43 -7.65 10.88
C GLU A 57 -4.84 -8.23 10.75
N GLU A 58 -5.87 -7.41 10.83
CA GLU A 58 -7.26 -7.83 10.57
C GLU A 58 -7.45 -8.27 9.11
N TRP A 59 -6.96 -7.47 8.16
CA TRP A 59 -7.03 -7.80 6.73
C TRP A 59 -6.27 -9.10 6.40
N ALA A 60 -5.09 -9.30 7.01
CA ALA A 60 -4.29 -10.51 6.88
C ALA A 60 -5.03 -11.75 7.38
N TYR A 61 -5.71 -11.63 8.52
CA TYR A 61 -6.53 -12.69 9.09
C TYR A 61 -7.73 -13.00 8.20
N ASN A 62 -8.46 -11.97 7.73
CA ASN A 62 -9.64 -12.15 6.90
C ASN A 62 -9.32 -12.72 5.49
N HIS A 63 -8.16 -12.41 4.93
CA HIS A 63 -7.68 -12.96 3.66
C HIS A 63 -6.85 -14.25 3.83
N ASN A 64 -6.79 -14.80 5.04
CA ASN A 64 -6.12 -16.06 5.35
C ASN A 64 -4.63 -16.11 4.92
N LEU A 65 -3.96 -14.94 4.94
CA LEU A 65 -2.63 -14.77 4.36
C LEU A 65 -1.51 -15.38 5.20
N GLY A 66 -1.79 -15.87 6.41
CA GLY A 66 -0.82 -16.56 7.29
C GLY A 66 0.41 -15.73 7.67
N LEU A 67 0.44 -14.46 7.26
CA LEU A 67 1.55 -13.53 7.43
C LEU A 67 1.31 -12.69 8.67
N ARG A 68 2.33 -12.67 9.54
CA ARG A 68 2.36 -11.84 10.73
C ARG A 68 2.70 -10.40 10.31
N LEU A 69 1.65 -9.65 9.95
CA LEU A 69 1.73 -8.27 9.45
C LEU A 69 1.86 -7.21 10.55
N GLY A 70 1.85 -7.63 11.83
CA GLY A 70 2.15 -6.78 12.97
C GLY A 70 2.78 -7.54 14.14
N PRO A 71 3.04 -6.86 15.27
CA PRO A 71 3.75 -7.44 16.41
C PRO A 71 2.91 -8.46 17.17
N HIS A 72 1.58 -8.34 17.12
CA HIS A 72 0.67 -9.20 17.87
C HIS A 72 0.65 -10.64 17.30
N ARG A 73 0.48 -11.61 18.21
CA ARG A 73 0.34 -13.02 17.81
C ARG A 73 -1.00 -13.20 17.10
N HIS A 74 -1.02 -14.07 16.08
CA HIS A 74 -2.23 -14.49 15.36
C HIS A 74 -3.38 -14.93 16.30
N SER A 75 -3.07 -15.51 17.46
CA SER A 75 -4.07 -15.91 18.45
C SER A 75 -4.77 -14.73 19.14
N VAL A 76 -4.08 -13.60 19.32
CA VAL A 76 -4.65 -12.38 19.91
C VAL A 76 -5.56 -11.69 18.90
N VAL A 77 -5.11 -11.63 17.63
CA VAL A 77 -5.88 -11.10 16.50
C VAL A 77 -7.21 -11.85 16.36
N ALA A 78 -7.16 -13.19 16.27
CA ALA A 78 -8.34 -14.03 16.11
C ALA A 78 -9.38 -13.83 17.24
N ARG A 79 -8.91 -13.66 18.48
CA ARG A 79 -9.79 -13.46 19.64
C ARG A 79 -10.57 -12.15 19.56
N ASN A 80 -9.88 -11.05 19.23
CA ASN A 80 -10.52 -9.74 19.18
C ASN A 80 -11.42 -9.59 17.94
N VAL A 81 -11.06 -10.19 16.80
CA VAL A 81 -11.94 -10.23 15.60
C VAL A 81 -13.25 -10.95 15.93
N ASN A 82 -13.18 -12.11 16.58
CA ASN A 82 -14.39 -12.83 17.00
C ASN A 82 -15.21 -12.07 18.05
N LYS A 83 -14.54 -11.32 18.94
CA LYS A 83 -15.22 -10.48 19.94
C LYS A 83 -16.03 -9.36 19.26
N HIS A 84 -15.43 -8.63 18.33
CA HIS A 84 -16.12 -7.58 17.57
C HIS A 84 -17.30 -8.14 16.74
N ARG A 85 -17.12 -9.30 16.11
CA ARG A 85 -18.21 -9.96 15.37
C ARG A 85 -19.40 -10.27 16.28
N GLY A 86 -19.16 -10.81 17.47
CA GLY A 86 -20.22 -11.11 18.43
C GLY A 86 -20.93 -9.86 18.95
N GLU A 87 -20.21 -8.74 19.14
CA GLU A 87 -20.82 -7.46 19.53
C GLU A 87 -21.76 -6.91 18.45
N ILE A 88 -21.38 -7.03 17.17
CA ILE A 88 -22.23 -6.62 16.03
C ILE A 88 -23.49 -7.48 15.95
N GLU A 89 -23.37 -8.79 16.11
CA GLU A 89 -24.53 -9.71 16.08
C GLU A 89 -25.54 -9.39 17.20
N ILE A 90 -25.05 -9.05 18.39
CA ILE A 90 -25.89 -8.64 19.53
C ILE A 90 -26.54 -7.28 19.27
N GLU A 91 -25.82 -6.34 18.66
CA GLU A 91 -26.36 -5.02 18.31
C GLU A 91 -27.42 -5.11 17.21
N GLU A 92 -27.22 -6.00 16.23
CA GLU A 92 -28.20 -6.28 15.17
C GLU A 92 -29.46 -6.97 15.73
N GLU A 93 -29.29 -7.92 16.66
CA GLU A 93 -30.42 -8.56 17.37
C GLU A 93 -31.21 -7.54 18.21
N ASN A 94 -30.52 -6.61 18.89
CA ASN A 94 -31.16 -5.56 19.68
C ASN A 94 -31.82 -4.47 18.82
N ALA A 95 -31.30 -4.18 17.63
CA ALA A 95 -31.89 -3.23 16.69
C ALA A 95 -33.08 -3.80 15.91
N ALA A 96 -33.15 -5.13 15.79
CA ALA A 96 -34.26 -5.84 15.15
C ALA A 96 -35.43 -6.17 16.10
N SER A 97 -35.25 -5.95 17.41
CA SER A 97 -36.28 -6.14 18.45
C SER A 97 -36.99 -4.84 18.82
#